data_AF-A0A5C5SRJ8-F1
#
_entry.id   AF-A0A5C5SRJ8-F1
#
_cell.length_a   1.000
_cell.length_b   1.000
_cell.length_c   1.000
_cell.angle_alpha   90.00
_cell.angle_beta   90.00
_cell.angle_gamma   90.00
#
_symmetry.space_group_name_H-M   'P 1'
#
loop_
_entity.id
_entity.type
_entity.pdbx_description
1 polymer ?
#
loop_
_entity_poly.entity_id
_entity_poly.type
_entity_poly.pdbx_seq_one_letter_code
_entity_poly.pdbx_strand_id
1 'polypeptide(L)'
;MRKLFAAFADHPATVGESYGEHMGVAFSFGGRMILAGLACLLHGLLPFLFVKTGSTAISGLHQEMVAHRRRDHHPAAAVTSPAE
;
A
#
# COMPACT_ATOMS: atom_id res chain seq x y z
N MET A 1 22.01 16.54 -3.11
CA MET A 1 21.77 15.08 -3.21
C MET A 1 21.67 14.36 -1.85
N ARG A 2 22.24 14.87 -0.74
CA ARG A 2 22.17 14.24 0.59
C ARG A 2 20.79 14.27 1.29
N LYS A 3 19.88 15.16 0.85
CA LYS A 3 18.55 15.36 1.44
C LYS A 3 17.49 14.33 1.00
N LEU A 4 17.65 13.71 -0.18
CA LEU A 4 16.70 12.68 -0.63
C LEU A 4 16.87 11.40 0.21
N PHE A 5 18.10 10.95 0.44
CA PHE A 5 18.38 9.76 1.23
C PHE A 5 17.88 9.86 2.68
N ALA A 6 17.88 11.06 3.27
CA ALA A 6 17.31 11.29 4.61
C ALA A 6 15.79 11.07 4.65
N ALA A 7 15.06 11.46 3.59
CA ALA A 7 13.60 11.24 3.52
C ALA A 7 13.22 9.76 3.40
N PHE A 8 14.10 8.93 2.84
CA PHE A 8 13.92 7.48 2.76
C PHE A 8 14.36 6.74 4.05
N ALA A 9 15.30 7.28 4.81
CA ALA A 9 15.87 6.64 6.00
C ALA A 9 15.27 7.09 7.35
N ASP A 10 14.75 8.32 7.46
CA ASP A 10 14.20 8.84 8.72
C ASP A 10 12.75 8.38 8.98
N HIS A 11 12.00 8.00 7.95
CA HIS A 11 10.61 7.56 8.12
C HIS A 11 10.45 6.15 8.72
N PRO A 12 11.22 5.11 8.30
CA PRO A 12 11.11 3.75 8.86
C PRO A 12 11.45 3.68 10.36
N ALA A 13 12.40 4.52 10.81
CA ALA A 13 12.81 4.57 12.21
C ALA A 13 11.70 5.04 13.17
N THR A 14 10.67 5.73 12.65
CA THR A 14 9.53 6.21 13.46
C THR A 14 8.38 5.21 13.60
N VAL A 15 8.40 4.09 12.87
CA VAL A 15 7.35 3.05 12.88
C VAL A 15 7.83 1.64 13.24
N GLY A 16 9.14 1.42 13.41
CA GLY A 16 9.68 0.14 13.89
C GLY A 16 9.73 -0.98 12.84
N GLU A 17 9.49 -0.68 11.56
CA GLU A 17 9.64 -1.60 10.42
C GLU A 17 11.03 -1.46 9.79
N SER A 18 11.57 -2.56 9.25
CA SER A 18 12.78 -2.46 8.44
C SER A 18 12.46 -1.70 7.14
N TYR A 19 13.40 -0.87 6.65
CA TYR A 19 13.23 -0.15 5.38
C TYR A 19 12.86 -1.09 4.22
N GLY A 20 13.36 -2.33 4.23
CA GLY A 20 13.03 -3.36 3.24
C GLY A 20 11.58 -3.80 3.26
N GLU A 21 10.96 -3.94 4.43
CA GLU A 21 9.54 -4.28 4.56
C GLU A 21 8.65 -3.15 4.04
N HIS A 22 8.91 -1.93 4.49
CA HIS A 22 8.15 -0.75 4.07
C HIS A 22 8.27 -0.50 2.56
N MET A 23 9.50 -0.61 2.03
CA MET A 23 9.77 -0.51 0.60
C MET A 23 9.06 -1.63 -0.18
N GLY A 24 9.10 -2.87 0.29
CA GLY A 24 8.43 -3.99 -0.36
C GLY A 24 6.93 -3.80 -0.49
N VAL A 25 6.26 -3.35 0.59
CA VAL A 25 4.82 -3.07 0.59
C VAL A 25 4.49 -1.89 -0.36
N ALA A 26 5.25 -0.79 -0.27
CA ALA A 26 5.03 0.38 -1.11
C ALA A 26 5.24 0.09 -2.61
N PHE A 27 6.32 -0.62 -2.97
CA PHE A 27 6.60 -0.99 -4.36
C PHE A 27 5.60 -2.02 -4.90
N SER A 28 5.15 -2.97 -4.09
CA SER A 28 4.10 -3.92 -4.50
C SER A 28 2.79 -3.21 -4.83
N PHE A 29 2.35 -2.31 -3.95
CA PHE A 29 1.14 -1.53 -4.14
C PHE A 29 1.23 -0.60 -5.36
N GLY A 30 2.31 0.21 -5.42
CA GLY A 30 2.54 1.14 -6.52
C GLY A 30 2.74 0.44 -7.87
N GLY A 31 3.44 -0.69 -7.90
CA GLY A 31 3.63 -1.49 -9.12
C GLY A 31 2.31 -1.97 -9.70
N ARG A 32 1.38 -2.45 -8.87
CA ARG A 32 0.03 -2.84 -9.31
C ARG A 32 -0.77 -1.66 -9.85
N MET A 33 -0.64 -0.47 -9.27
CA MET A 33 -1.27 0.75 -9.79
C MET A 33 -0.74 1.11 -11.19
N ILE A 34 0.57 1.06 -11.39
CA ILE A 34 1.21 1.37 -12.69
C ILE A 34 0.73 0.38 -13.76
N LEU A 35 0.77 -0.92 -13.46
CA LEU A 35 0.32 -1.96 -14.39
C LEU A 35 -1.17 -1.83 -14.73
N ALA A 36 -2.02 -1.52 -13.74
CA ALA A 36 -3.43 -1.26 -13.98
C ALA A 36 -3.66 -0.03 -14.86
N GLY A 37 -2.90 1.05 -14.65
CA GLY A 37 -2.92 2.24 -15.49
C GLY A 37 -2.53 1.93 -16.93
N LEU A 38 -1.44 1.20 -17.14
CA LEU A 38 -1.01 0.75 -18.47
C LEU A 38 -2.08 -0.12 -19.14
N ALA A 39 -2.69 -1.05 -18.41
CA ALA A 39 -3.78 -1.88 -18.92
C ALA A 39 -4.99 -1.04 -19.35
N CYS A 40 -5.36 0.01 -18.60
CA CYS A 40 -6.43 0.94 -18.98
C CYS A 40 -6.09 1.73 -20.24
N LEU A 41 -4.85 2.21 -20.40
CA LEU A 41 -4.40 2.92 -21.60
C LEU A 41 -4.47 2.00 -22.84
N LEU A 42 -3.99 0.76 -22.69
CA LEU A 42 -4.07 -0.24 -23.76
C LEU A 42 -5.51 -0.63 -24.08
N HIS A 43 -6.39 -0.72 -23.09
CA HIS A 43 -7.82 -0.92 -23.29
C HIS A 43 -8.46 0.24 -24.07
N GLY A 44 -8.07 1.48 -23.78
CA GLY A 44 -8.53 2.66 -24.53
C GLY A 44 -8.14 2.63 -26.01
N LEU A 45 -6.98 2.03 -26.33
CA LEU A 45 -6.54 1.81 -27.72
C LEU A 45 -7.17 0.56 -28.34
N LEU A 46 -7.30 -0.51 -27.57
CA LEU A 46 -7.80 -1.83 -27.97
C LEU A 46 -8.94 -2.25 -27.02
N PRO A 47 -10.20 -1.89 -27.33
CA PRO A 47 -11.32 -2.01 -26.39
C PRO A 47 -11.69 -3.47 -26.02
N PHE A 48 -11.14 -4.46 -26.73
CA PHE A 48 -11.30 -5.88 -26.40
C PHE A 48 -10.23 -6.40 -25.43
N LEU A 49 -9.13 -5.67 -25.21
CA LEU A 49 -8.04 -6.07 -24.34
C LEU A 49 -8.25 -5.50 -22.93
N PHE A 50 -7.93 -6.28 -21.88
CA PHE A 50 -7.94 -5.82 -20.48
C PHE A 50 -9.28 -5.26 -19.94
N VAL A 51 -10.42 -5.70 -20.50
CA VAL A 51 -11.78 -5.20 -20.20
C VAL A 51 -12.12 -5.08 -18.70
N LYS A 52 -11.60 -5.99 -17.86
CA LYS A 52 -11.85 -5.99 -16.40
C LYS A 52 -10.60 -5.70 -15.56
N THR A 53 -9.44 -5.57 -16.18
CA THR A 53 -8.17 -5.49 -15.46
C THR A 53 -8.09 -4.26 -14.57
N GLY A 54 -8.49 -3.09 -15.09
CA GLY A 54 -8.49 -1.85 -14.33
C GLY A 54 -9.41 -1.90 -13.10
N SER A 55 -10.67 -2.28 -13.30
CA SER A 55 -11.65 -2.36 -12.22
C SER A 55 -11.28 -3.38 -11.14
N THR A 56 -10.77 -4.55 -11.55
CA THR A 56 -10.34 -5.60 -10.62
C THR A 56 -9.12 -5.15 -9.82
N ALA A 57 -8.15 -4.50 -10.45
CA ALA A 57 -6.97 -3.98 -9.77
C ALA A 57 -7.34 -2.90 -8.74
N ILE A 58 -8.18 -1.92 -9.11
CA ILE A 58 -8.64 -0.87 -8.18
C ILE A 58 -9.41 -1.48 -7.02
N SER A 59 -10.30 -2.44 -7.28
CA SER A 59 -11.07 -3.11 -6.22
C SER A 59 -10.15 -3.82 -5.23
N GLY A 60 -9.15 -4.55 -5.71
CA GLY A 60 -8.16 -5.22 -4.85
C GLY A 60 -7.34 -4.23 -4.02
N LEU A 61 -6.79 -3.19 -4.66
CA LEU A 61 -6.02 -2.14 -3.98
C LEU A 61 -6.87 -1.41 -2.93
N HIS A 62 -8.15 -1.18 -3.22
CA HIS A 62 -9.07 -0.55 -2.28
C HIS A 62 -9.31 -1.44 -1.05
N GLN A 63 -9.51 -2.74 -1.24
CA GLN A 63 -9.64 -3.68 -0.13
C GLN A 63 -8.38 -3.71 0.75
N GLU A 64 -7.19 -3.71 0.13
CA GLU A 64 -5.91 -3.64 0.86
C GLU A 64 -5.78 -2.36 1.69
N MET A 65 -6.11 -1.19 1.11
CA MET A 65 -6.10 0.08 1.84
C MET A 65 -7.05 0.08 3.05
N VAL A 66 -8.26 -0.46 2.88
CA VAL A 66 -9.26 -0.54 3.96
C VAL A 66 -8.82 -1.54 5.03
N ALA A 67 -8.26 -2.68 4.64
CA ALA A 67 -7.76 -3.70 5.57
C ALA A 67 -6.59 -3.17 6.43
N HIS A 68 -5.64 -2.44 5.83
CA HIS A 68 -4.55 -1.80 6.57
C HIS A 68 -5.07 -0.73 7.53
N ARG A 69 -5.98 0.14 7.10
CA ARG A 69 -6.60 1.15 7.99
C ARG A 69 -7.29 0.53 9.22
N ARG A 70 -7.92 -0.64 9.08
CA ARG A 70 -8.55 -1.34 10.22
C ARG A 70 -7.54 -1.85 11.24
N ARG A 71 -6.33 -2.22 10.80
CA ARG A 71 -5.25 -2.65 11.70
C ARG A 71 -4.73 -1.47 12.52
N ASP A 72 -4.57 -0.32 11.89
CA ASP A 72 -4.10 0.90 12.57
C ASP A 72 -5.12 1.45 13.58
N HIS A 73 -6.41 1.16 13.38
CA HIS A 73 -7.50 1.58 14.27
C HIS A 73 -7.89 0.53 15.34
N HIS A 74 -7.14 -0.56 15.53
CA HIS A 74 -7.33 -1.36 16.74
C HIS A 74 -6.82 -0.54 17.94
N PRO A 75 -7.70 -0.09 18.87
CA PRO A 75 -7.24 0.66 20.01
C PRO A 75 -6.31 -0.27 20.81
N ALA A 76 -5.10 0.20 21.11
CA ALA A 76 -4.21 -0.38 22.10
C ALA A 76 -4.81 -0.24 23.52
N ALA A 77 -6.04 -0.71 23.70
CA ALA A 77 -6.85 -0.54 24.89
C ALA A 77 -7.57 -1.85 25.23
N ALA A 78 -6.82 -2.91 25.45
CA ALA A 78 -7.27 -4.07 26.21
C ALA A 78 -6.09 -4.98 26.60
N VAL A 79 -5.02 -4.40 27.16
CA VAL A 79 -4.03 -5.18 27.91
C VAL A 79 -4.00 -4.64 29.34
N THR A 80 -4.86 -5.29 30.13
CA THR A 80 -4.67 -5.64 31.55
C THR A 80 -4.40 -4.50 32.54
N SER A 81 -5.47 -4.01 33.16
CA SER A 81 -5.47 -3.91 34.62
C SER A 81 -6.22 -5.12 35.18
N PRO A 82 -5.56 -5.93 36.00
CA PRO A 82 -6.21 -6.44 37.19
C PRO A 82 -5.36 -6.15 38.43
N ALA A 83 -6.04 -5.54 39.41
CA ALA A 83 -6.04 -5.86 40.84
C ALA A 83 -4.70 -6.17 41.53
N GLU A 84 -4.24 -5.22 42.38
CA GLU A 84 -4.20 -5.28 43.86
C GLU A 84 -3.20 -4.25 44.42
#